data_AF-A0A2M8M4P7-F1
#
_entry.id   AF-A0A2M8M4P7-F1
#
_cell.length_a   1.000
_cell.length_b   1.000
_cell.length_c   1.000
_cell.angle_alpha   90.00
_cell.angle_beta   90.00
_cell.angle_gamma   90.00
#
_symmetry.space_group_name_H-M   'P 1'
#
loop_
_entity.id
_entity.type
_entity.pdbx_description
1 polymer ?
#
loop_
_entity_poly.entity_id
_entity_poly.type
_entity_poly.pdbx_seq_one_letter_code
_entity_poly.pdbx_strand_id
1 'polypeptide(L)'
;MRSGVWQSAPGWAHPRRVHHELPAATTTADGARRGAAARRVLPAAALTVLLGLCGAVILALVHEQTGSHGFLVGLSLALVPVPLLLAGFRWLDRAAPTPLRNLLFAFGWGACAATLVAITVNGFATEWLASSVLPRAPDRADTLGTTVVAPVVEETAKAGAVLLLYLHRPRDFGGLLSGVVTAGITATGFAFTENILYLGRAFGEDLAFGQTGLESTTLDTFVQRVVLGPLAHPLFTVLVGLGFGAAALAARHRRVLRTALPLLGLVAAVLLHAVWNGAASRDMDVFLTVYGAFMAPVLGVVAAVALWARRRVLRTVRATLPRYAAAGWLADPEPHALGCLRARALARDLARRGGGRRAARAVAEYHRAATSLALLRARAERGAPPPGFPDHERALLHTLWHRRPVASPPTASAARAAVRPRGAHGAGGQAYQR
;
A
#
# COMPACT_ATOMS: atom_id res chain seq x y z
N MET A 1 99.24 43.63 -10.81
CA MET A 1 98.05 44.46 -10.51
C MET A 1 96.86 43.88 -11.28
N ARG A 2 95.74 43.60 -10.58
CA ARG A 2 94.30 43.53 -11.00
C ARG A 2 94.00 43.03 -12.43
N SER A 3 93.05 42.15 -12.75
CA SER A 3 91.75 41.72 -12.22
C SER A 3 91.23 40.75 -13.31
N GLY A 4 90.59 39.61 -13.03
CA GLY A 4 89.16 39.54 -12.73
C GLY A 4 88.35 38.99 -13.92
N VAL A 5 87.48 38.01 -13.57
CA VAL A 5 86.22 37.60 -14.22
C VAL A 5 86.22 36.31 -15.08
N TRP A 6 85.21 35.51 -14.71
CA TRP A 6 84.93 34.11 -14.99
C TRP A 6 84.00 33.88 -16.20
N GLN A 7 84.26 32.77 -16.89
CA GLN A 7 83.37 31.72 -17.43
C GLN A 7 82.01 32.04 -18.08
N SER A 8 81.76 31.40 -19.24
CA SER A 8 80.44 30.87 -19.60
C SER A 8 80.57 29.49 -20.26
N ALA A 9 79.72 28.55 -19.82
CA ALA A 9 79.57 27.19 -20.30
C ALA A 9 78.21 27.02 -21.03
N PRO A 10 78.04 26.02 -21.91
CA PRO A 10 76.83 25.88 -22.73
C PRO A 10 75.68 25.13 -22.04
N GLY A 11 74.50 25.76 -22.05
CA GLY A 11 73.16 25.22 -22.32
C GLY A 11 72.73 23.86 -21.76
N TRP A 12 71.94 23.89 -20.68
CA TRP A 12 71.13 22.77 -20.19
C TRP A 12 69.78 22.67 -20.92
N ALA A 13 69.38 21.46 -21.31
CA ALA A 13 68.11 21.15 -21.97
C ALA A 13 66.91 21.23 -21.01
N HIS A 14 65.79 21.78 -21.48
CA HIS A 14 64.51 21.87 -20.76
C HIS A 14 63.74 20.54 -20.73
N PRO A 15 63.05 20.18 -19.63
CA PRO A 15 62.16 19.03 -19.58
C PRO A 15 60.79 19.34 -20.22
N ARG A 16 60.29 18.41 -21.05
CA ARG A 16 58.95 18.43 -21.67
C ARG A 16 57.87 18.30 -20.58
N ARG A 17 56.90 19.22 -20.56
CA ARG A 17 55.66 19.08 -19.78
C ARG A 17 54.80 17.98 -20.39
N VAL A 18 54.49 16.95 -19.61
CA VAL A 18 53.45 15.97 -19.94
C VAL A 18 52.13 16.52 -19.43
N HIS A 19 51.21 16.84 -20.34
CA HIS A 19 49.83 17.17 -20.00
C HIS A 19 49.09 15.88 -19.62
N HIS A 20 48.72 15.72 -18.35
CA HIS A 20 47.72 14.73 -17.95
C HIS A 20 46.33 15.27 -18.31
N GLU A 21 45.80 14.87 -19.46
CA GLU A 21 44.35 14.96 -19.71
C GLU A 21 43.64 13.90 -18.85
N LEU A 22 42.86 14.36 -17.87
CA LEU A 22 41.91 13.53 -17.15
C LEU A 22 40.81 13.09 -18.13
N PRO A 23 40.49 11.79 -18.26
CA PRO A 23 39.42 11.34 -19.16
C PRO A 23 38.07 11.90 -18.70
N ALA A 24 37.31 12.45 -19.66
CA ALA A 24 35.97 13.02 -19.54
C ALA A 24 34.89 11.97 -19.17
N ALA A 25 35.02 11.33 -18.01
CA ALA A 25 34.10 10.28 -17.54
C ALA A 25 32.87 10.81 -16.76
N THR A 26 32.75 12.11 -16.54
CA THR A 26 31.68 12.71 -15.71
C THR A 26 30.43 13.11 -16.51
N THR A 27 30.56 13.46 -17.79
CA THR A 27 29.44 13.93 -18.63
C THR A 27 28.49 12.80 -19.08
N THR A 28 29.00 11.60 -19.33
CA THR A 28 28.19 10.46 -19.81
C THR A 28 27.34 9.84 -18.70
N ALA A 29 27.88 9.77 -17.47
CA ALA A 29 27.16 9.22 -16.31
C ALA A 29 26.02 10.13 -15.85
N ASP A 30 26.18 11.46 -15.92
CA ASP A 30 25.14 12.42 -15.52
C ASP A 30 24.03 12.50 -16.58
N GLY A 31 24.37 12.44 -17.87
CA GLY A 31 23.40 12.32 -18.97
C GLY A 31 22.58 11.03 -18.91
N ALA A 32 23.19 9.89 -18.61
CA ALA A 32 22.50 8.61 -18.43
C ALA A 32 21.58 8.60 -17.19
N ARG A 33 21.99 9.25 -16.09
CA ARG A 33 21.16 9.41 -14.88
C ARG A 33 19.98 10.35 -15.11
N ARG A 34 20.17 11.47 -15.81
CA ARG A 34 19.10 12.40 -16.20
C ARG A 34 18.13 11.76 -17.19
N GLY A 35 18.61 10.99 -18.16
CA GLY A 35 17.78 10.23 -19.10
C GLY A 35 16.97 9.11 -18.42
N ALA A 36 17.56 8.38 -17.46
CA ALA A 36 16.85 7.37 -16.68
C ALA A 36 15.85 7.97 -15.69
N ALA A 37 16.14 9.15 -15.13
CA ALA A 37 15.21 9.90 -14.29
C ALA A 37 14.04 10.45 -15.13
N ALA A 38 14.30 11.09 -16.27
CA ALA A 38 13.27 11.59 -17.19
C ALA A 38 12.36 10.47 -17.70
N ARG A 39 12.92 9.30 -18.07
CA ARG A 39 12.17 8.09 -18.47
C ARG A 39 11.27 7.52 -17.37
N ARG A 40 11.53 7.82 -16.09
CA ARG A 40 10.70 7.38 -14.95
C ARG A 40 9.72 8.46 -14.46
N VAL A 41 10.01 9.73 -14.72
CA VAL A 41 9.16 10.87 -14.34
C VAL A 41 7.98 11.02 -15.31
N LEU A 42 8.21 10.85 -16.62
CA LEU A 42 7.16 10.97 -17.64
C LEU A 42 5.96 10.03 -17.42
N PRO A 43 6.12 8.72 -17.11
CA PRO A 43 5.00 7.82 -16.84
C PRO A 43 4.27 8.13 -15.53
N ALA A 44 4.99 8.64 -14.53
CA ALA A 44 4.39 8.98 -13.24
C ALA A 44 3.54 10.27 -13.34
N ALA A 45 4.04 11.27 -14.06
CA ALA A 45 3.30 12.49 -14.36
C ALA A 45 2.06 12.20 -15.20
N ALA A 46 2.19 11.44 -16.29
CA ALA A 46 1.06 11.03 -17.13
C ALA A 46 -0.01 10.28 -16.31
N LEU A 47 0.40 9.35 -15.44
CA LEU A 47 -0.54 8.62 -14.58
C LEU A 47 -1.23 9.54 -13.56
N THR A 48 -0.53 10.55 -13.05
CA THR A 48 -1.10 11.51 -12.11
C THR A 48 -2.12 12.40 -12.80
N VAL A 49 -1.80 12.86 -14.02
CA VAL A 49 -2.72 13.63 -14.87
C VAL A 49 -3.94 12.80 -15.22
N LEU A 50 -3.75 11.54 -15.63
CA LEU A 50 -4.85 10.63 -15.94
C LEU A 50 -5.79 10.44 -14.75
N LEU A 51 -5.25 10.12 -13.56
CA LEU A 51 -6.06 9.97 -12.36
C LEU A 51 -6.73 11.29 -11.93
N GLY A 52 -6.06 12.43 -12.14
CA GLY A 52 -6.63 13.75 -11.90
C GLY A 52 -7.81 14.05 -12.83
N LEU A 53 -7.69 13.73 -14.12
CA LEU A 53 -8.77 13.87 -15.11
C LEU A 53 -9.93 12.92 -14.79
N CYS A 54 -9.66 11.65 -14.50
CA CYS A 54 -10.69 10.71 -14.05
C CYS A 54 -11.39 11.22 -12.78
N GLY A 55 -10.63 11.81 -11.85
CA GLY A 55 -11.15 12.42 -10.62
C GLY A 55 -12.06 13.61 -10.89
N ALA A 56 -11.67 14.51 -11.80
CA ALA A 56 -12.50 15.65 -12.19
C ALA A 56 -13.80 15.20 -12.85
N VAL A 57 -13.73 14.25 -13.79
CA VAL A 57 -14.90 13.71 -14.49
C VAL A 57 -15.85 13.01 -13.51
N ILE A 58 -15.34 12.15 -12.63
CA ILE A 58 -16.20 11.42 -11.70
C ILE A 58 -16.88 12.36 -10.70
N LEU A 59 -16.18 13.38 -10.20
CA LEU A 59 -16.77 14.38 -9.32
C LEU A 59 -17.84 15.22 -10.04
N ALA A 60 -17.63 15.57 -11.31
CA ALA A 60 -18.63 16.27 -12.11
C ALA A 60 -19.88 15.40 -12.32
N LEU A 61 -19.72 14.12 -12.68
CA LEU A 61 -20.83 13.18 -12.86
C LEU A 61 -21.62 12.95 -11.56
N VAL A 62 -20.93 12.78 -10.42
CA VAL A 62 -21.59 12.61 -9.13
C VAL A 62 -22.34 13.90 -8.75
N HIS A 63 -21.72 15.05 -8.94
CA HIS A 63 -22.35 16.35 -8.66
C HIS A 63 -23.61 16.56 -9.52
N GLU A 64 -23.55 16.24 -10.82
CA GLU A 64 -24.70 16.31 -11.73
C GLU A 64 -25.86 15.43 -11.26
N GLN A 65 -25.56 14.22 -10.75
CA GLN A 65 -26.56 13.26 -10.32
C GLN A 65 -27.15 13.52 -8.91
N THR A 66 -26.44 14.26 -8.05
CA THR A 66 -26.88 14.51 -6.66
C THR A 66 -27.26 15.97 -6.40
N GLY A 67 -26.95 16.88 -7.32
CA GLY A 67 -26.96 18.32 -7.09
C GLY A 67 -25.93 18.76 -6.05
N SER A 68 -25.85 20.08 -5.82
CA SER A 68 -24.86 20.70 -4.93
C SER A 68 -25.00 20.26 -3.47
N HIS A 69 -26.21 20.24 -2.93
CA HIS A 69 -26.44 19.93 -1.53
C HIS A 69 -26.21 18.44 -1.25
N GLY A 70 -26.80 17.56 -2.09
CA GLY A 70 -26.56 16.11 -2.01
C GLY A 70 -25.08 15.77 -2.14
N PHE A 71 -24.36 16.42 -3.06
CA PHE A 71 -22.92 16.22 -3.21
C PHE A 71 -22.15 16.56 -1.93
N LEU A 72 -22.41 17.71 -1.30
CA LEU A 72 -21.70 18.15 -0.10
C LEU A 72 -22.04 17.28 1.12
N VAL A 73 -23.30 16.90 1.29
CA VAL A 73 -23.73 15.97 2.36
C VAL A 73 -23.10 14.60 2.14
N GLY A 74 -23.23 14.04 0.94
CA GLY A 74 -22.64 12.76 0.56
C GLY A 74 -21.13 12.74 0.76
N LEU A 75 -20.42 13.79 0.34
CA LEU A 75 -18.98 13.96 0.56
C LEU A 75 -18.60 13.93 2.04
N SER A 76 -19.35 14.68 2.86
CA SER A 76 -19.09 14.80 4.30
C SER A 76 -19.27 13.46 5.00
N LEU A 77 -20.38 12.76 4.71
CA LEU A 77 -20.69 11.46 5.30
C LEU A 77 -19.76 10.34 4.79
N ALA A 78 -19.44 10.33 3.49
CA ALA A 78 -18.53 9.35 2.88
C ALA A 78 -17.09 9.47 3.40
N LEU A 79 -16.69 10.64 3.91
CA LEU A 79 -15.36 10.85 4.48
C LEU A 79 -15.17 10.15 5.84
N VAL A 80 -16.24 9.96 6.62
CA VAL A 80 -16.21 9.40 7.98
C VAL A 80 -15.42 8.07 8.08
N PRO A 81 -15.67 7.03 7.26
CA PRO A 81 -14.97 5.76 7.39
C PRO A 81 -13.53 5.80 6.85
N VAL A 82 -13.19 6.72 5.96
CA VAL A 82 -11.92 6.70 5.21
C VAL A 82 -10.69 6.77 6.13
N PRO A 83 -10.56 7.72 7.08
CA PRO A 83 -9.43 7.78 7.99
C PRO A 83 -9.27 6.49 8.82
N LEU A 84 -10.37 5.90 9.29
CA LEU A 84 -10.36 4.67 10.08
C LEU A 84 -9.84 3.49 9.26
N LEU A 85 -10.37 3.29 8.06
CA LEU A 85 -9.97 2.22 7.15
C LEU A 85 -8.50 2.36 6.73
N LEU A 86 -8.09 3.57 6.34
CA LEU A 86 -6.70 3.87 6.01
C LEU A 86 -5.79 3.63 7.21
N ALA A 87 -6.19 4.01 8.42
CA ALA A 87 -5.41 3.73 9.63
C ALA A 87 -5.28 2.22 9.91
N GLY A 88 -6.36 1.45 9.70
CA GLY A 88 -6.37 -0.01 9.82
C GLY A 88 -5.41 -0.69 8.85
N PHE A 89 -5.51 -0.37 7.56
CA PHE A 89 -4.58 -0.90 6.55
C PHE A 89 -3.14 -0.42 6.75
N ARG A 90 -2.94 0.84 7.15
CA ARG A 90 -1.61 1.34 7.58
C ARG A 90 -1.06 0.56 8.77
N TRP A 91 -1.89 0.17 9.73
CA TRP A 91 -1.48 -0.62 10.89
C TRP A 91 -1.06 -2.04 10.51
N LEU A 92 -1.76 -2.65 9.55
CA LEU A 92 -1.37 -3.94 8.96
C LEU A 92 -0.03 -3.81 8.25
N ASP A 93 0.12 -2.78 7.41
CA ASP A 93 1.31 -2.50 6.58
C ASP A 93 2.59 -2.25 7.39
N ARG A 94 2.50 -1.84 8.67
CA ARG A 94 3.69 -1.55 9.50
C ARG A 94 4.69 -2.71 9.62
N ALA A 95 4.25 -3.95 9.41
CA ALA A 95 5.13 -5.11 9.45
C ALA A 95 6.14 -5.12 8.28
N ALA A 96 5.70 -4.77 7.07
CA ALA A 96 6.53 -4.59 5.89
C ALA A 96 6.01 -3.37 5.11
N PRO A 97 6.43 -2.14 5.49
CA PRO A 97 5.80 -0.91 5.00
C PRO A 97 5.91 -0.75 3.49
N THR A 98 4.77 -0.57 2.85
CA THR A 98 4.65 -0.27 1.43
C THR A 98 5.02 1.21 1.18
N PRO A 99 5.69 1.55 0.08
CA PRO A 99 5.96 2.95 -0.26
C PRO A 99 4.67 3.77 -0.38
N LEU A 100 4.64 4.95 0.25
CA LEU A 100 3.45 5.82 0.28
C LEU A 100 2.89 6.10 -1.12
N ARG A 101 3.76 6.28 -2.13
CA ARG A 101 3.32 6.50 -3.51
C ARG A 101 2.48 5.34 -4.07
N ASN A 102 2.77 4.09 -3.72
CA ASN A 102 1.99 2.94 -4.19
C ASN A 102 0.61 2.94 -3.53
N LEU A 103 0.54 3.42 -2.29
CA LEU A 103 -0.69 3.51 -1.51
C LEU A 103 -1.58 4.67 -1.97
N LEU A 104 -0.98 5.82 -2.30
CA LEU A 104 -1.68 6.94 -2.93
C LEU A 104 -2.20 6.54 -4.31
N PHE A 105 -1.39 5.82 -5.10
CA PHE A 105 -1.85 5.25 -6.36
C PHE A 105 -3.02 4.29 -6.17
N ALA A 106 -2.92 3.36 -5.21
CA ALA A 106 -3.98 2.39 -4.95
C ALA A 106 -5.30 3.08 -4.59
N PHE A 107 -5.25 4.04 -3.66
CA PHE A 107 -6.42 4.82 -3.25
C PHE A 107 -6.98 5.65 -4.41
N GLY A 108 -6.13 6.43 -5.10
CA GLY A 108 -6.55 7.29 -6.22
C GLY A 108 -7.07 6.50 -7.42
N TRP A 109 -6.52 5.32 -7.70
CA TRP A 109 -7.07 4.42 -8.70
C TRP A 109 -8.49 3.98 -8.33
N GLY A 110 -8.69 3.56 -7.08
CA GLY A 110 -10.01 3.20 -6.56
C GLY A 110 -11.00 4.34 -6.68
N ALA A 111 -10.64 5.52 -6.15
CA ALA A 111 -11.52 6.68 -6.06
C ALA A 111 -11.84 7.35 -7.40
N CYS A 112 -10.96 7.22 -8.39
CA CYS A 112 -11.11 7.91 -9.68
C CYS A 112 -11.30 6.94 -10.86
N ALA A 113 -10.31 6.08 -11.14
CA ALA A 113 -10.33 5.27 -12.35
C ALA A 113 -11.34 4.12 -12.26
N ALA A 114 -11.33 3.38 -11.15
CA ALA A 114 -12.20 2.23 -10.97
C ALA A 114 -13.67 2.65 -10.82
N THR A 115 -13.94 3.74 -10.10
CA THR A 115 -15.28 4.33 -9.96
C THR A 115 -15.81 4.88 -11.26
N LEU A 116 -14.97 5.56 -12.06
CA LEU A 116 -15.38 6.04 -13.39
C LEU A 116 -15.73 4.88 -14.33
N VAL A 117 -14.90 3.83 -14.35
CA VAL A 117 -15.20 2.60 -15.11
C VAL A 117 -16.50 1.97 -14.61
N ALA A 118 -16.71 1.88 -13.30
CA ALA A 118 -17.92 1.31 -12.75
C ALA A 118 -19.18 2.10 -13.14
N ILE A 119 -19.20 3.42 -12.93
CA ILE A 119 -20.37 4.24 -13.27
C ILE A 119 -20.68 4.17 -14.77
N THR A 120 -19.67 4.27 -15.63
CA THR A 120 -19.88 4.27 -17.09
C THR A 120 -20.32 2.91 -17.61
N VAL A 121 -19.61 1.83 -17.22
CA VAL A 121 -19.90 0.49 -17.74
C VAL A 121 -21.16 -0.09 -17.11
N ASN A 122 -21.42 0.14 -15.81
CA ASN A 122 -22.66 -0.32 -15.19
C ASN A 122 -23.87 0.40 -15.80
N GLY A 123 -23.80 1.73 -15.99
CA GLY A 123 -24.87 2.50 -16.62
C GLY A 123 -25.19 1.99 -18.02
N PHE A 124 -24.16 1.84 -18.86
CA PHE A 124 -24.31 1.29 -20.22
C PHE A 124 -24.88 -0.14 -20.20
N ALA A 125 -24.39 -1.00 -19.32
CA ALA A 125 -24.80 -2.39 -19.28
C ALA A 125 -26.26 -2.53 -18.80
N THR A 126 -26.69 -1.75 -17.82
CA THR A 126 -28.09 -1.73 -17.36
C THR A 126 -29.01 -1.22 -18.47
N GLU A 127 -28.64 -0.15 -19.17
CA GLU A 127 -29.43 0.38 -20.31
C GLU A 127 -29.50 -0.64 -21.46
N TRP A 128 -28.39 -1.31 -21.78
CA TRP A 128 -28.37 -2.36 -22.81
C TRP A 128 -29.23 -3.57 -22.42
N LEU A 129 -29.16 -4.01 -21.15
CA LEU A 129 -30.04 -5.08 -20.65
C LEU A 129 -31.51 -4.68 -20.74
N ALA A 130 -31.85 -3.47 -20.32
CA ALA A 130 -33.22 -2.96 -20.31
C ALA A 130 -33.77 -2.73 -21.73
N SER A 131 -32.97 -2.23 -22.66
CA SER A 131 -33.43 -1.91 -24.02
C SER A 131 -33.40 -3.09 -24.98
N SER A 132 -32.42 -3.99 -24.84
CA SER A 132 -32.11 -4.99 -25.88
C SER A 132 -32.35 -6.44 -25.45
N VAL A 133 -32.07 -6.78 -24.19
CA VAL A 133 -32.10 -8.19 -23.73
C VAL A 133 -33.39 -8.53 -22.98
N LEU A 134 -33.83 -7.64 -22.08
CA LEU A 134 -35.05 -7.78 -21.29
C LEU A 134 -36.00 -6.57 -21.46
N PRO A 135 -36.40 -6.19 -22.69
CA PRO A 135 -37.27 -5.04 -22.94
C PRO A 135 -38.67 -5.14 -22.32
N ARG A 136 -39.08 -6.35 -21.92
CA ARG A 136 -40.37 -6.62 -21.27
C ARG A 136 -40.27 -6.91 -19.77
N ALA A 137 -39.07 -6.78 -19.18
CA ALA A 137 -38.84 -7.06 -17.76
C ALA A 137 -37.75 -6.14 -17.18
N PRO A 138 -38.00 -4.82 -17.12
CA PRO A 138 -37.02 -3.83 -16.64
C PRO A 138 -36.52 -4.13 -15.21
N ASP A 139 -37.41 -4.54 -14.29
CA ASP A 139 -37.02 -4.89 -12.92
C ASP A 139 -36.00 -6.05 -12.86
N ARG A 140 -36.11 -7.01 -13.79
CA ARG A 140 -35.13 -8.11 -13.90
C ARG A 140 -33.81 -7.64 -14.49
N ALA A 141 -33.85 -6.69 -15.43
CA ALA A 141 -32.64 -6.06 -15.97
C ALA A 141 -31.87 -5.32 -14.86
N ASP A 142 -32.57 -4.54 -14.03
CA ASP A 142 -31.99 -3.81 -12.90
C ASP A 142 -31.43 -4.75 -11.82
N THR A 143 -32.15 -5.82 -11.53
CA THR A 143 -31.68 -6.85 -10.59
C THR A 143 -30.40 -7.53 -11.11
N LEU A 144 -30.35 -7.94 -12.38
CA LEU A 144 -29.16 -8.54 -12.98
C LEU A 144 -27.99 -7.55 -13.06
N GLY A 145 -28.28 -6.30 -13.41
CA GLY A 145 -27.30 -5.20 -13.42
C GLY A 145 -26.66 -5.02 -12.05
N THR A 146 -27.47 -4.91 -11.00
CA THR A 146 -27.02 -4.65 -9.63
C THR A 146 -26.33 -5.86 -9.00
N THR A 147 -26.86 -7.07 -9.20
CA THR A 147 -26.39 -8.27 -8.47
C THR A 147 -25.29 -9.04 -9.19
N VAL A 148 -25.13 -8.88 -10.52
CA VAL A 148 -24.15 -9.64 -11.31
C VAL A 148 -23.19 -8.73 -12.05
N VAL A 149 -23.71 -7.80 -12.85
CA VAL A 149 -22.86 -6.96 -13.72
C VAL A 149 -21.98 -6.03 -12.89
N ALA A 150 -22.57 -5.30 -11.94
CA ALA A 150 -21.85 -4.35 -11.11
C ALA A 150 -20.70 -5.02 -10.32
N PRO A 151 -20.90 -6.16 -9.61
CA PRO A 151 -19.79 -6.87 -8.98
C PRO A 151 -18.65 -7.26 -9.92
N VAL A 152 -18.96 -7.76 -11.12
CA VAL A 152 -17.96 -8.15 -12.12
C VAL A 152 -17.14 -6.95 -12.56
N VAL A 153 -17.81 -5.87 -12.97
CA VAL A 153 -17.17 -4.66 -13.48
C VAL A 153 -16.31 -4.03 -12.40
N GLU A 154 -16.88 -3.83 -11.21
CA GLU A 154 -16.21 -3.12 -10.14
C GLU A 154 -15.00 -3.86 -9.58
N GLU A 155 -15.13 -5.15 -9.28
CA GLU A 155 -14.01 -5.91 -8.71
C GLU A 155 -12.89 -6.09 -9.75
N THR A 156 -13.23 -6.19 -11.04
CA THR A 156 -12.25 -6.19 -12.13
C THR A 156 -11.53 -4.84 -12.26
N ALA A 157 -12.28 -3.73 -12.20
CA ALA A 157 -11.70 -2.38 -12.26
C ALA A 157 -10.77 -2.11 -11.06
N LYS A 158 -11.18 -2.50 -9.84
CA LYS A 158 -10.36 -2.42 -8.63
C LYS A 158 -9.12 -3.33 -8.72
N ALA A 159 -9.26 -4.54 -9.27
CA ALA A 159 -8.15 -5.47 -9.49
C ALA A 159 -7.03 -4.88 -10.35
N GLY A 160 -7.37 -3.96 -11.27
CA GLY A 160 -6.41 -3.21 -12.09
C GLY A 160 -5.28 -2.56 -11.29
N ALA A 161 -5.59 -1.92 -10.16
CA ALA A 161 -4.56 -1.31 -9.29
C ALA A 161 -3.59 -2.36 -8.73
N VAL A 162 -4.14 -3.48 -8.24
CA VAL A 162 -3.37 -4.58 -7.65
C VAL A 162 -2.48 -5.22 -8.71
N LEU A 163 -3.02 -5.47 -9.91
CA LEU A 163 -2.29 -6.00 -11.05
C LEU A 163 -1.13 -5.08 -11.47
N LEU A 164 -1.40 -3.78 -11.62
CA LEU A 164 -0.37 -2.81 -12.02
C LEU A 164 0.77 -2.73 -11.00
N LEU A 165 0.46 -2.76 -9.70
CA LEU A 165 1.48 -2.81 -8.64
C LEU A 165 2.22 -4.14 -8.59
N TYR A 166 1.52 -5.26 -8.79
CA TYR A 166 2.14 -6.58 -8.89
C TYR A 166 3.16 -6.67 -10.02
N LEU A 167 2.82 -6.16 -11.20
CA LEU A 167 3.67 -6.19 -12.40
C LEU A 167 4.83 -5.19 -12.33
N HIS A 168 4.55 -3.95 -11.95
CA HIS A 168 5.52 -2.85 -12.06
C HIS A 168 6.28 -2.56 -10.76
N ARG A 169 5.84 -3.11 -9.62
CA ARG A 169 6.50 -2.98 -8.30
C ARG A 169 6.76 -4.32 -7.61
N PRO A 170 7.37 -5.30 -8.30
CA PRO A 170 7.60 -6.63 -7.73
C PRO A 170 8.55 -6.62 -6.51
N ARG A 171 9.31 -5.54 -6.30
CA ARG A 171 10.15 -5.35 -5.11
C ARG A 171 9.36 -4.94 -3.87
N ASP A 172 8.27 -4.20 -4.06
CA ASP A 172 7.39 -3.73 -2.99
C ASP A 172 6.21 -4.70 -2.75
N PHE A 173 5.86 -5.50 -3.77
CA PHE A 173 4.76 -6.45 -3.75
C PHE A 173 5.26 -7.87 -3.45
N GLY A 174 5.61 -8.12 -2.19
CA GLY A 174 6.37 -9.31 -1.77
C GLY A 174 5.56 -10.51 -1.26
N GLY A 175 4.25 -10.35 -1.02
CA GLY A 175 3.41 -11.45 -0.53
C GLY A 175 2.01 -11.02 -0.11
N LEU A 176 1.34 -11.89 0.66
CA LEU A 176 -0.07 -11.73 1.07
C LEU A 176 -0.38 -10.38 1.70
N LEU A 177 0.46 -9.91 2.65
CA LEU A 177 0.22 -8.65 3.35
C LEU A 177 0.22 -7.45 2.39
N SER A 178 1.17 -7.40 1.45
CA SER A 178 1.21 -6.34 0.43
C SER A 178 -0.05 -6.37 -0.44
N GLY A 179 -0.54 -7.56 -0.78
CA GLY A 179 -1.78 -7.72 -1.53
C GLY A 179 -3.01 -7.24 -0.77
N VAL A 180 -3.18 -7.67 0.48
CA VAL A 180 -4.29 -7.24 1.37
C VAL A 180 -4.31 -5.72 1.52
N VAL A 181 -3.17 -5.10 1.86
CA VAL A 181 -3.09 -3.65 2.07
C VAL A 181 -3.36 -2.89 0.78
N THR A 182 -2.82 -3.34 -0.36
CA THR A 182 -3.02 -2.68 -1.66
C THR A 182 -4.49 -2.74 -2.06
N ALA A 183 -5.07 -3.94 -2.06
CA ALA A 183 -6.46 -4.17 -2.45
C ALA A 183 -7.45 -3.45 -1.53
N GLY A 184 -7.26 -3.55 -0.21
CA GLY A 184 -8.13 -2.90 0.76
C GLY A 184 -8.16 -1.39 0.60
N ILE A 185 -7.03 -0.77 0.25
CA ILE A 185 -6.94 0.69 0.04
C ILE A 185 -7.51 1.12 -1.30
N THR A 186 -7.34 0.32 -2.34
CA THR A 186 -8.06 0.55 -3.59
C THR A 186 -9.56 0.47 -3.36
N ALA A 187 -10.04 -0.52 -2.63
CA ALA A 187 -11.44 -0.66 -2.30
C ALA A 187 -11.95 0.48 -1.41
N THR A 188 -11.17 0.97 -0.44
CA THR A 188 -11.53 2.16 0.36
C THR A 188 -11.67 3.40 -0.52
N GLY A 189 -10.77 3.59 -1.50
CA GLY A 189 -10.88 4.71 -2.45
C GLY A 189 -12.14 4.59 -3.30
N PHE A 190 -12.44 3.39 -3.80
CA PHE A 190 -13.66 3.14 -4.56
C PHE A 190 -14.92 3.41 -3.73
N ALA A 191 -15.00 2.83 -2.54
CA ALA A 191 -16.12 2.97 -1.62
C ALA A 191 -16.34 4.44 -1.22
N PHE A 192 -15.27 5.23 -1.11
CA PHE A 192 -15.38 6.66 -0.83
C PHE A 192 -16.24 7.36 -1.88
N THR A 193 -15.86 7.30 -3.16
CA THR A 193 -16.60 7.99 -4.24
C THR A 193 -17.99 7.41 -4.44
N GLU A 194 -18.15 6.09 -4.33
CA GLU A 194 -19.47 5.46 -4.42
C GLU A 194 -20.40 5.91 -3.28
N ASN A 195 -19.89 6.00 -2.05
CA ASN A 195 -20.68 6.50 -0.93
C ASN A 195 -21.13 7.95 -1.11
N ILE A 196 -20.33 8.81 -1.77
CA ILE A 196 -20.78 10.18 -2.10
C ILE A 196 -22.04 10.13 -2.94
N LEU A 197 -22.04 9.29 -3.99
CA LEU A 197 -23.17 9.17 -4.91
C LEU A 197 -24.42 8.63 -4.19
N TYR A 198 -24.29 7.51 -3.48
CA TYR A 198 -25.45 6.90 -2.80
C TYR A 198 -26.03 7.79 -1.71
N LEU A 199 -25.19 8.36 -0.84
CA LEU A 199 -25.65 9.23 0.24
C LEU A 199 -26.19 10.56 -0.30
N GLY A 200 -25.61 11.09 -1.38
CA GLY A 200 -26.09 12.31 -2.01
C GLY A 200 -27.44 12.13 -2.71
N ARG A 201 -27.68 10.98 -3.36
CA ARG A 201 -28.99 10.63 -3.94
C ARG A 201 -30.05 10.44 -2.85
N ALA A 202 -29.73 9.67 -1.81
CA ALA A 202 -30.63 9.44 -0.68
C ALA A 202 -31.04 10.76 0.00
N PHE A 203 -30.11 11.73 0.10
CA PHE A 203 -30.41 13.07 0.60
C PHE A 203 -31.33 13.87 -0.33
N GLY A 204 -31.15 13.74 -1.64
CA GLY A 204 -32.06 14.34 -2.61
C GLY A 204 -33.48 13.76 -2.53
N GLU A 205 -33.60 12.46 -2.32
CA GLU A 205 -34.88 11.76 -2.12
C GLU A 205 -35.57 12.24 -0.83
N ASP A 206 -34.83 12.34 0.27
CA ASP A 206 -35.37 12.87 1.53
C ASP A 206 -35.95 14.29 1.35
N LEU A 207 -35.25 15.15 0.61
CA LEU A 207 -35.73 16.50 0.30
C LEU A 207 -36.96 16.50 -0.60
N ALA A 208 -37.00 15.62 -1.61
CA ALA A 208 -38.10 15.55 -2.57
C ALA A 208 -39.40 15.04 -1.93
N PHE A 209 -39.30 14.09 -0.99
CA PHE A 209 -40.44 13.47 -0.31
C PHE A 209 -40.72 14.04 1.09
N GLY A 210 -39.89 14.98 1.56
CA GLY A 210 -40.03 15.57 2.90
C GLY A 210 -39.75 14.59 4.05
N GLN A 211 -38.98 13.53 3.79
CA GLN A 211 -38.64 12.51 4.78
C GLN A 211 -37.60 13.05 5.76
N THR A 212 -37.83 12.84 7.06
CA THR A 212 -36.92 13.27 8.12
C THR A 212 -36.88 12.26 9.27
N GLY A 213 -35.90 12.38 10.15
CA GLY A 213 -35.81 11.53 11.34
C GLY A 213 -35.54 10.06 11.00
N LEU A 214 -36.35 9.15 11.54
CA LEU A 214 -36.20 7.70 11.37
C LEU A 214 -36.72 7.17 10.03
N GLU A 215 -37.45 7.99 9.27
CA GLU A 215 -37.94 7.65 7.92
C GLU A 215 -36.98 8.13 6.81
N SER A 216 -35.81 8.67 7.20
CA SER A 216 -34.82 9.21 6.27
C SER A 216 -34.09 8.09 5.52
N THR A 217 -34.22 8.11 4.19
CA THR A 217 -33.47 7.25 3.28
C THR A 217 -31.96 7.51 3.40
N THR A 218 -31.55 8.75 3.69
CA THR A 218 -30.13 9.08 3.99
C THR A 218 -29.63 8.35 5.22
N LEU A 219 -30.42 8.33 6.31
CA LEU A 219 -30.05 7.66 7.54
C LEU A 219 -29.88 6.15 7.33
N ASP A 220 -30.84 5.52 6.64
CA ASP A 220 -30.79 4.09 6.33
C ASP A 220 -29.56 3.76 5.47
N THR A 221 -29.34 4.55 4.41
CA THR A 221 -28.17 4.40 3.52
C THR A 221 -26.87 4.60 4.30
N PHE A 222 -26.81 5.55 5.23
CA PHE A 222 -25.65 5.79 6.08
C PHE A 222 -25.38 4.60 7.01
N VAL A 223 -26.41 4.08 7.68
CA VAL A 223 -26.26 2.91 8.56
C VAL A 223 -25.78 1.71 7.76
N GLN A 224 -26.42 1.40 6.63
CA GLN A 224 -26.07 0.25 5.82
C GLN A 224 -24.65 0.35 5.26
N ARG A 225 -24.24 1.51 4.72
CA ARG A 225 -22.97 1.67 3.99
C ARG A 225 -21.79 2.09 4.87
N VAL A 226 -22.03 2.95 5.87
CA VAL A 226 -20.97 3.55 6.69
C VAL A 226 -20.81 2.85 8.03
N VAL A 227 -21.90 2.39 8.65
CA VAL A 227 -21.85 1.74 9.97
C VAL A 227 -21.70 0.23 9.85
N LEU A 228 -22.58 -0.42 9.09
CA LEU A 228 -22.59 -1.88 8.90
C LEU A 228 -21.65 -2.32 7.77
N GLY A 229 -21.61 -1.55 6.68
CA GLY A 229 -20.84 -1.87 5.48
C GLY A 229 -19.47 -1.19 5.27
N PRO A 230 -18.77 -0.55 6.25
CA PRO A 230 -17.55 0.20 5.93
C PRO A 230 -16.43 -0.70 5.39
N LEU A 231 -16.49 -2.01 5.69
CA LEU A 231 -15.54 -3.01 5.23
C LEU A 231 -16.06 -3.84 4.06
N ALA A 232 -17.24 -3.58 3.49
CA ALA A 232 -17.83 -4.37 2.40
C ALA A 232 -16.90 -4.45 1.18
N HIS A 233 -16.64 -3.33 0.48
CA HIS A 233 -15.71 -3.36 -0.66
C HIS A 233 -14.30 -3.84 -0.27
N PRO A 234 -13.70 -3.38 0.86
CA PRO A 234 -12.43 -3.93 1.30
C PRO A 234 -12.44 -5.45 1.49
N LEU A 235 -13.52 -6.05 2.01
CA LEU A 235 -13.65 -7.48 2.18
C LEU A 235 -13.59 -8.22 0.84
N PHE A 236 -14.32 -7.73 -0.16
CA PHE A 236 -14.38 -8.36 -1.49
C PHE A 236 -13.02 -8.25 -2.19
N THR A 237 -12.53 -7.03 -2.37
CA THR A 237 -11.32 -6.79 -3.15
C THR A 237 -10.07 -7.37 -2.48
N VAL A 238 -10.04 -7.50 -1.14
CA VAL A 238 -8.92 -8.16 -0.45
C VAL A 238 -8.74 -9.61 -0.90
N LEU A 239 -9.78 -10.31 -1.37
CA LEU A 239 -9.64 -11.65 -1.97
C LEU A 239 -8.79 -11.61 -3.25
N VAL A 240 -8.97 -10.58 -4.09
CA VAL A 240 -8.07 -10.28 -5.22
C VAL A 240 -6.65 -10.07 -4.72
N GLY A 241 -6.49 -9.25 -3.67
CA GLY A 241 -5.21 -8.97 -3.03
C GLY A 241 -4.51 -10.24 -2.52
N LEU A 242 -5.24 -11.16 -1.89
CA LEU A 242 -4.72 -12.45 -1.43
C LEU A 242 -4.28 -13.32 -2.61
N GLY A 243 -5.06 -13.37 -3.69
CA GLY A 243 -4.71 -14.08 -4.91
C GLY A 243 -3.38 -13.60 -5.52
N PHE A 244 -3.23 -12.28 -5.72
CA PHE A 244 -1.97 -11.70 -6.19
C PHE A 244 -0.83 -11.87 -5.18
N GLY A 245 -1.11 -11.75 -3.88
CA GLY A 245 -0.11 -11.94 -2.82
C GLY A 245 0.41 -13.38 -2.78
N ALA A 246 -0.46 -14.37 -3.01
CA ALA A 246 -0.09 -15.77 -3.11
C ALA A 246 0.70 -16.04 -4.39
N ALA A 247 0.28 -15.48 -5.52
CA ALA A 247 1.03 -15.53 -6.79
C ALA A 247 2.41 -14.84 -6.69
N ALA A 248 2.55 -13.83 -5.82
CA ALA A 248 3.82 -13.20 -5.53
C ALA A 248 4.74 -14.13 -4.73
N LEU A 249 4.21 -15.00 -3.87
CA LEU A 249 4.99 -15.97 -3.10
C LEU A 249 5.34 -17.25 -3.89
N ALA A 250 4.52 -17.63 -4.86
CA ALA A 250 4.72 -18.83 -5.65
C ALA A 250 6.04 -18.80 -6.44
N ALA A 251 6.66 -19.98 -6.61
CA ALA A 251 7.86 -20.15 -7.40
C ALA A 251 7.62 -19.78 -8.87
N ARG A 252 8.61 -19.17 -9.54
CA ARG A 252 8.41 -18.60 -10.88
C ARG A 252 8.09 -19.64 -11.95
N HIS A 253 8.60 -20.86 -11.81
CA HIS A 253 8.32 -21.96 -12.74
C HIS A 253 6.85 -22.40 -12.71
N ARG A 254 6.10 -22.11 -11.63
CA ARG A 254 4.68 -22.44 -11.50
C ARG A 254 3.78 -21.39 -12.17
N ARG A 255 3.91 -21.21 -13.48
CA ARG A 255 3.19 -20.17 -14.24
C ARG A 255 1.68 -20.32 -14.14
N VAL A 256 1.17 -21.55 -14.22
CA VAL A 256 -0.26 -21.85 -14.08
C VAL A 256 -0.76 -21.41 -12.70
N LEU A 257 -0.06 -21.77 -11.62
CA LEU A 257 -0.46 -21.37 -10.28
C LEU A 257 -0.44 -19.84 -10.09
N ARG A 258 0.53 -19.14 -10.69
CA ARG A 258 0.66 -17.68 -10.60
C ARG A 258 -0.42 -16.92 -11.36
N THR A 259 -1.10 -17.56 -12.31
CA THR A 259 -2.23 -16.99 -13.05
C THR A 259 -3.57 -17.44 -12.47
N ALA A 260 -3.67 -18.69 -12.02
CA ALA A 260 -4.88 -19.21 -11.38
C ALA A 260 -5.19 -18.53 -10.04
N LEU A 261 -4.19 -18.24 -9.20
CA LEU A 261 -4.41 -17.65 -7.88
C LEU A 261 -5.07 -16.24 -7.92
N PRO A 262 -4.61 -15.28 -8.75
CA PRO A 262 -5.29 -14.00 -8.88
C PRO A 262 -6.70 -14.12 -9.48
N LEU A 263 -6.89 -15.02 -10.47
CA LEU A 263 -8.20 -15.26 -11.08
C LEU A 263 -9.20 -15.84 -10.06
N LEU A 264 -8.76 -16.81 -9.25
CA LEU A 264 -9.58 -17.35 -8.16
C LEU A 264 -9.94 -16.27 -7.14
N GLY A 265 -8.99 -15.39 -6.80
CA GLY A 265 -9.25 -14.24 -5.94
C GLY A 265 -10.29 -13.27 -6.52
N LEU A 266 -10.24 -13.01 -7.83
CA LEU A 266 -11.22 -12.19 -8.54
C LEU A 266 -12.60 -12.83 -8.56
N VAL A 267 -12.69 -14.11 -8.94
CA VAL A 267 -13.97 -14.84 -8.94
C VAL A 267 -14.58 -14.84 -7.53
N ALA A 268 -13.79 -15.12 -6.50
CA ALA A 268 -14.27 -15.08 -5.12
C ALA A 268 -14.72 -13.67 -4.68
N ALA A 269 -14.02 -12.61 -5.09
CA ALA A 269 -14.41 -11.23 -4.83
C ALA A 269 -15.76 -10.89 -5.49
N VAL A 270 -15.90 -11.22 -6.78
CA VAL A 270 -17.13 -10.99 -7.55
C VAL A 270 -18.32 -11.73 -6.93
N LEU A 271 -18.15 -13.02 -6.60
CA LEU A 271 -19.23 -13.81 -5.99
C LEU A 271 -19.64 -13.27 -4.62
N LEU A 272 -18.66 -12.94 -3.77
CA LEU A 272 -18.96 -12.39 -2.45
C LEU A 272 -19.66 -11.02 -2.55
N HIS A 273 -19.23 -10.19 -3.48
CA HIS A 273 -19.86 -8.90 -3.75
C HIS A 273 -21.28 -9.07 -4.33
N ALA A 274 -21.48 -10.02 -5.24
CA ALA A 274 -22.81 -10.37 -5.75
C ALA A 274 -23.78 -10.81 -4.64
N VAL A 275 -23.31 -11.62 -3.70
CA VAL A 275 -24.10 -12.01 -2.52
C VAL A 275 -24.44 -10.81 -1.65
N TRP A 276 -23.49 -9.87 -1.45
CA TRP A 276 -23.75 -8.64 -0.71
C TRP A 276 -24.82 -7.78 -1.40
N ASN A 277 -24.67 -7.51 -2.70
CA ASN A 277 -25.65 -6.72 -3.44
C ASN A 277 -27.01 -7.39 -3.46
N GLY A 278 -27.04 -8.71 -3.69
CA GLY A 278 -28.27 -9.50 -3.64
C GLY A 278 -28.98 -9.41 -2.29
N ALA A 279 -28.25 -9.38 -1.18
CA ALA A 279 -28.83 -9.21 0.16
C ALA A 279 -29.22 -7.75 0.46
N ALA A 280 -28.42 -6.78 0.03
CA ALA A 280 -28.65 -5.36 0.23
C ALA A 280 -29.84 -4.82 -0.56
N SER A 281 -30.23 -5.50 -1.65
CA SER A 281 -31.44 -5.22 -2.43
C SER A 281 -32.70 -5.89 -1.87
N ARG A 282 -32.63 -6.51 -0.68
CA ARG A 282 -33.79 -7.12 0.02
C ARG A 282 -34.08 -6.36 1.31
N ASP A 283 -35.15 -6.74 1.98
CA ASP A 283 -35.54 -6.17 3.28
C ASP A 283 -34.44 -6.34 4.34
N MET A 284 -34.47 -5.46 5.34
CA MET A 284 -33.44 -5.37 6.38
C MET A 284 -33.20 -6.70 7.10
N ASP A 285 -34.23 -7.50 7.36
CA ASP A 285 -34.09 -8.81 8.02
C ASP A 285 -33.24 -9.80 7.20
N VAL A 286 -33.45 -9.83 5.89
CA VAL A 286 -32.66 -10.65 4.97
C VAL A 286 -31.22 -10.15 4.92
N PHE A 287 -31.05 -8.82 4.80
CA PHE A 287 -29.73 -8.20 4.82
C PHE A 287 -28.96 -8.53 6.10
N LEU A 288 -29.55 -8.33 7.28
CA LEU A 288 -28.92 -8.60 8.57
C LEU A 288 -28.62 -10.08 8.76
N THR A 289 -29.48 -10.98 8.28
CA THR A 289 -29.25 -12.42 8.33
C THR A 289 -28.03 -12.82 7.49
N VAL A 290 -27.96 -12.38 6.22
CA VAL A 290 -26.81 -12.67 5.35
C VAL A 290 -25.55 -11.99 5.89
N TYR A 291 -25.67 -10.76 6.39
CA TYR A 291 -24.57 -10.02 7.00
C TYR A 291 -23.99 -10.78 8.20
N GLY A 292 -24.82 -11.16 9.16
CA GLY A 292 -24.39 -11.82 10.40
C GLY A 292 -23.96 -13.27 10.20
N ALA A 293 -24.71 -14.06 9.41
CA ALA A 293 -24.47 -15.49 9.25
C ALA A 293 -23.42 -15.83 8.19
N PHE A 294 -23.17 -14.94 7.22
CA PHE A 294 -22.23 -15.19 6.12
C PHE A 294 -21.12 -14.14 6.02
N MET A 295 -21.45 -12.85 5.92
CA MET A 295 -20.43 -11.81 5.71
C MET A 295 -19.48 -11.64 6.91
N ALA A 296 -20.01 -11.61 8.13
CA ALA A 296 -19.21 -11.45 9.34
C ALA A 296 -18.23 -12.63 9.58
N PRO A 297 -18.62 -13.91 9.40
CA PRO A 297 -17.68 -15.03 9.41
C PRO A 297 -16.59 -14.91 8.34
N VAL A 298 -16.95 -14.56 7.10
CA VAL A 298 -15.97 -14.38 6.01
C VAL A 298 -14.99 -13.25 6.34
N LEU A 299 -15.48 -12.13 6.88
CA LEU A 299 -14.65 -11.04 7.39
C LEU A 299 -13.69 -11.53 8.49
N GLY A 300 -14.18 -12.33 9.43
CA GLY A 300 -13.36 -12.94 10.48
C GLY A 300 -12.22 -13.79 9.93
N VAL A 301 -12.50 -14.63 8.92
CA VAL A 301 -11.49 -15.45 8.24
C VAL A 301 -10.46 -14.58 7.52
N VAL A 302 -10.91 -13.60 6.72
CA VAL A 302 -10.00 -12.70 5.98
C VAL A 302 -9.14 -11.88 6.95
N ALA A 303 -9.71 -11.38 8.04
CA ALA A 303 -8.97 -10.69 9.09
C ALA A 303 -7.94 -11.60 9.76
N ALA A 304 -8.31 -12.85 10.08
CA ALA A 304 -7.38 -13.83 10.65
C ALA A 304 -6.20 -14.11 9.70
N VAL A 305 -6.45 -14.27 8.39
CA VAL A 305 -5.41 -14.45 7.37
C VAL A 305 -4.50 -13.22 7.30
N ALA A 306 -5.05 -12.00 7.30
CA ALA A 306 -4.28 -10.77 7.28
C ALA A 306 -3.38 -10.62 8.52
N LEU A 307 -3.91 -10.92 9.70
CA LEU A 307 -3.18 -10.91 10.96
C LEU A 307 -2.10 -12.00 11.00
N TRP A 308 -2.40 -13.19 10.49
CA TRP A 308 -1.43 -14.27 10.35
C TRP A 308 -0.28 -13.88 9.41
N ALA A 309 -0.59 -13.32 8.24
CA ALA A 309 0.41 -12.85 7.27
C ALA A 309 1.31 -11.78 7.89
N ARG A 310 0.73 -10.82 8.63
CA ARG A 310 1.46 -9.80 9.38
C ARG A 310 2.39 -10.40 10.44
N ARG A 311 1.92 -11.36 11.24
CA ARG A 311 2.74 -12.05 12.24
C ARG A 311 3.87 -12.84 11.57
N ARG A 312 3.60 -13.47 10.42
CA ARG A 312 4.59 -14.25 9.66
C ARG A 312 5.73 -13.37 9.14
N VAL A 313 5.45 -12.16 8.68
CA VAL A 313 6.49 -11.18 8.30
C VAL A 313 7.42 -10.92 9.48
N LEU A 314 6.88 -10.56 10.65
CA LEU A 314 7.67 -10.25 11.84
C LEU A 314 8.49 -11.45 12.32
N ARG A 315 7.91 -12.66 12.29
CA ARG A 315 8.65 -13.91 12.61
C ARG A 315 9.77 -14.17 11.62
N THR A 316 9.54 -13.94 10.33
CA THR A 316 10.57 -14.10 9.29
C THR A 316 11.74 -13.16 9.53
N VAL A 317 11.47 -11.90 9.91
CA VAL A 317 12.52 -10.94 10.28
C VAL A 317 13.37 -11.47 11.45
N ARG A 318 12.73 -11.97 12.52
CA ARG A 318 13.43 -12.52 13.70
C ARG A 318 14.26 -13.75 13.39
N ALA A 319 13.77 -14.64 12.52
CA ALA A 319 14.47 -15.85 12.16
C ALA A 319 15.63 -15.60 11.17
N THR A 320 15.49 -14.59 10.31
CA THR A 320 16.42 -14.40 9.19
C THR A 320 17.58 -13.47 9.54
N LEU A 321 17.34 -12.38 10.27
CA LEU A 321 18.35 -11.35 10.53
C LEU A 321 19.51 -11.75 11.45
N PRO A 322 19.41 -12.71 12.39
CA PRO A 322 20.55 -13.09 13.24
C PRO A 322 21.80 -13.50 12.46
N ARG A 323 21.65 -14.15 11.30
CA ARG A 323 22.81 -14.50 10.45
C ARG A 323 23.56 -13.27 9.92
N TYR A 324 22.85 -12.18 9.64
CA TYR A 324 23.46 -10.94 9.16
C TYR A 324 24.12 -10.18 10.31
N ALA A 325 23.60 -10.32 11.53
CA ALA A 325 24.29 -9.86 12.73
C ALA A 325 25.60 -10.64 12.94
N ALA A 326 25.56 -11.97 12.84
CA ALA A 326 26.76 -12.82 12.94
C ALA A 326 27.81 -12.50 11.85
N ALA A 327 27.37 -12.09 10.67
CA ALA A 327 28.25 -11.62 9.59
C ALA A 327 28.68 -10.13 9.71
N GLY A 328 28.35 -9.45 10.81
CA GLY A 328 28.79 -8.08 11.11
C GLY A 328 27.96 -6.95 10.49
N TRP A 329 26.88 -7.25 9.75
CA TRP A 329 26.05 -6.24 9.10
C TRP A 329 25.11 -5.49 10.06
N LEU A 330 24.72 -6.14 11.16
CA LEU A 330 23.79 -5.61 12.17
C LEU A 330 24.42 -5.81 13.56
N ALA A 331 24.06 -4.99 14.55
CA ALA A 331 24.43 -5.30 15.93
C ALA A 331 23.54 -6.43 16.49
N ASP A 332 24.09 -7.26 17.38
CA ASP A 332 23.44 -8.44 17.97
C ASP A 332 22.02 -8.24 18.51
N PRO A 333 21.68 -7.13 19.21
CA PRO A 333 20.32 -6.95 19.71
C PRO A 333 19.31 -6.48 18.63
N GLU A 334 19.78 -6.00 17.48
CA GLU A 334 18.90 -5.39 16.46
C GLU A 334 17.89 -6.34 15.82
N PRO A 335 18.20 -7.61 15.47
CA PRO A 335 17.22 -8.54 14.94
C PRO A 335 15.95 -8.65 15.79
N HIS A 336 16.07 -8.60 17.12
CA HIS A 336 14.92 -8.63 18.03
C HIS A 336 14.06 -7.37 17.91
N ALA A 337 14.68 -6.18 17.95
CA ALA A 337 13.97 -4.91 17.76
C ALA A 337 13.31 -4.83 16.39
N LEU A 338 14.01 -5.25 15.35
CA LEU A 338 13.49 -5.28 13.98
C LEU A 338 12.32 -6.26 13.86
N GLY A 339 12.27 -7.33 14.65
CA GLY A 339 11.10 -8.21 14.72
C GLY A 339 9.92 -7.67 15.54
N CYS A 340 10.05 -6.53 16.21
CA CYS A 340 9.06 -6.02 17.17
C CYS A 340 8.60 -4.61 16.81
N LEU A 341 7.32 -4.44 16.45
CA LEU A 341 6.81 -3.13 16.05
C LEU A 341 6.88 -2.07 17.14
N ARG A 342 6.73 -2.47 18.42
CA ARG A 342 6.90 -1.58 19.57
C ARG A 342 8.34 -1.07 19.67
N ALA A 343 9.32 -1.97 19.51
CA ALA A 343 10.74 -1.59 19.51
C ALA A 343 11.09 -0.71 18.31
N ARG A 344 10.55 -1.00 17.11
CA ARG A 344 10.69 -0.11 15.93
C ARG A 344 10.12 1.29 16.18
N ALA A 345 9.00 1.41 16.87
CA ALA A 345 8.40 2.70 17.23
C ALA A 345 9.28 3.45 18.24
N LEU A 346 9.74 2.78 19.30
CA LEU A 346 10.64 3.35 20.30
C LEU A 346 11.96 3.83 19.67
N ALA A 347 12.59 3.02 18.82
CA ALA A 347 13.82 3.42 18.12
C ALA A 347 13.65 4.68 17.27
N ARG A 348 12.50 4.82 16.58
CA ARG A 348 12.19 6.04 15.82
C ARG A 348 11.96 7.25 16.72
N ASP A 349 11.34 7.06 17.89
CA ASP A 349 11.12 8.14 18.85
C ASP A 349 12.45 8.60 19.48
N LEU A 350 13.30 7.67 19.90
CA LEU A 350 14.66 7.95 20.41
C LEU A 350 15.48 8.74 19.39
N ALA A 351 15.47 8.31 18.12
CA ALA A 351 16.15 9.03 17.05
C ALA A 351 15.53 10.41 16.77
N ARG A 352 14.21 10.55 16.90
CA ARG A 352 13.53 11.84 16.76
C ARG A 352 13.94 12.82 17.84
N ARG A 353 14.08 12.35 19.08
CA ARG A 353 14.50 13.19 20.22
C ARG A 353 15.96 13.61 20.10
N GLY A 354 16.85 12.71 19.68
CA GLY A 354 18.28 13.01 19.56
C GLY A 354 18.70 13.75 18.29
N GLY A 355 18.07 13.47 17.14
CA GLY A 355 18.51 13.98 15.82
C GLY A 355 17.37 14.48 14.93
N GLY A 356 16.22 14.77 15.53
CA GLY A 356 15.06 15.34 14.85
C GLY A 356 14.41 14.43 13.81
N ARG A 357 13.59 15.04 12.93
CA ARG A 357 12.81 14.31 11.92
C ARG A 357 13.69 13.58 10.90
N ARG A 358 14.88 14.10 10.60
CA ARG A 358 15.83 13.48 9.65
C ARG A 358 16.38 12.15 10.19
N ALA A 359 16.79 12.11 11.46
CA ALA A 359 17.25 10.87 12.09
C ALA A 359 16.14 9.81 12.19
N ALA A 360 14.91 10.22 12.55
CA ALA A 360 13.77 9.30 12.58
C ALA A 360 13.44 8.69 11.19
N ARG A 361 13.61 9.47 10.11
CA ARG A 361 13.47 8.98 8.72
C ARG A 361 14.57 7.99 8.36
N ALA A 362 15.82 8.28 8.74
CA ALA A 362 16.95 7.35 8.52
C ALA A 362 16.74 6.01 9.23
N VAL A 363 16.24 6.01 10.48
CA VAL A 363 15.84 4.78 11.18
C VAL A 363 14.73 4.04 10.45
N ALA A 364 13.70 4.74 9.97
CA ALA A 364 12.60 4.12 9.24
C ALA A 364 13.04 3.51 7.88
N GLU A 365 14.01 4.12 7.20
CA GLU A 365 14.64 3.57 5.99
C GLU A 365 15.47 2.32 6.32
N TYR A 366 16.27 2.38 7.38
CA TYR A 366 17.05 1.25 7.88
C TYR A 366 16.15 0.05 8.24
N HIS A 367 15.07 0.26 9.00
CA HIS A 367 14.12 -0.81 9.36
C HIS A 367 13.41 -1.41 8.14
N ARG A 368 13.06 -0.57 7.15
CA ARG A 368 12.48 -1.04 5.89
C ARG A 368 13.48 -1.88 5.11
N ALA A 369 14.72 -1.41 4.94
CA ALA A 369 15.77 -2.16 4.26
C ALA A 369 16.05 -3.51 4.93
N ALA A 370 16.12 -3.55 6.27
CA ALA A 370 16.34 -4.80 7.01
C ALA A 370 15.16 -5.76 6.87
N THR A 371 13.93 -5.25 6.89
CA THR A 371 12.74 -6.08 6.67
C THR A 371 12.72 -6.65 5.25
N SER A 372 12.99 -5.83 4.24
CA SER A 372 13.05 -6.27 2.85
C SER A 372 14.17 -7.29 2.63
N LEU A 373 15.34 -7.08 3.23
CA LEU A 373 16.46 -8.03 3.19
C LEU A 373 16.04 -9.37 3.80
N ALA A 374 15.38 -9.33 4.96
CA ALA A 374 14.95 -10.53 5.64
C ALA A 374 13.97 -11.36 4.79
N LEU A 375 12.97 -10.69 4.22
CA LEU A 375 11.95 -11.33 3.37
C LEU A 375 12.55 -11.84 2.05
N LEU A 376 13.44 -11.06 1.43
CA LEU A 376 14.16 -11.42 0.21
C LEU A 376 14.96 -12.71 0.40
N ARG A 377 15.76 -12.77 1.48
CA ARG A 377 16.60 -13.92 1.79
C ARG A 377 15.78 -15.16 2.16
N ALA A 378 14.78 -15.01 3.04
CA ALA A 378 13.92 -16.13 3.42
C ALA A 378 13.15 -16.71 2.22
N ARG A 379 12.83 -15.88 1.22
CA ARG A 379 12.21 -16.33 -0.03
C ARG A 379 13.19 -17.12 -0.90
N ALA A 380 14.44 -16.69 -1.00
CA ALA A 380 15.47 -17.41 -1.73
C ALA A 380 15.74 -18.80 -1.14
N GLU A 381 15.78 -18.91 0.19
CA GLU A 381 15.96 -20.20 0.89
C GLU A 381 14.82 -21.19 0.68
N ARG A 382 13.61 -20.70 0.43
CA ARG A 382 12.46 -21.55 0.06
C ARG A 382 12.47 -21.96 -1.42
N GLY A 383 13.59 -21.80 -2.11
CA GLY A 383 13.75 -22.18 -3.52
C GLY A 383 13.03 -21.25 -4.51
N ALA A 384 12.69 -20.02 -4.11
CA ALA A 384 11.99 -19.07 -4.97
C ALA A 384 12.69 -17.69 -5.09
N PRO A 385 14.02 -17.62 -5.33
CA PRO A 385 14.73 -16.36 -5.44
C PRO A 385 14.16 -15.49 -6.57
N PRO A 386 13.96 -14.17 -6.36
CA PRO A 386 13.58 -13.27 -7.44
C PRO A 386 14.76 -13.04 -8.42
N PRO A 387 14.48 -12.61 -9.67
CA PRO A 387 15.53 -12.20 -10.61
C PRO A 387 16.39 -11.09 -10.03
N GLY A 388 17.71 -11.15 -10.27
CA GLY A 388 18.65 -10.19 -9.70
C GLY A 388 18.71 -10.24 -8.17
N PHE A 389 18.43 -11.40 -7.56
CA PHE A 389 18.54 -11.59 -6.11
C PHE A 389 19.87 -11.07 -5.53
N PRO A 390 21.06 -11.40 -6.10
CA PRO A 390 22.33 -10.92 -5.56
C PRO A 390 22.45 -9.39 -5.58
N ASP A 391 22.03 -8.75 -6.68
CA ASP A 391 22.09 -7.29 -6.83
C ASP A 391 21.13 -6.59 -5.88
N HIS A 392 19.92 -7.13 -5.72
CA HIS A 392 18.92 -6.59 -4.81
C HIS A 392 19.37 -6.73 -3.36
N GLU A 393 19.92 -7.87 -2.99
CA GLU A 393 20.49 -8.08 -1.67
C GLU A 393 21.64 -7.09 -1.40
N ARG A 394 22.58 -6.96 -2.34
CA ARG A 394 23.69 -5.99 -2.23
C ARG A 394 23.19 -4.56 -2.05
N ALA A 395 22.17 -4.15 -2.80
CA ALA A 395 21.59 -2.81 -2.68
C ALA A 395 20.95 -2.56 -1.30
N LEU A 396 20.29 -3.58 -0.72
CA LEU A 396 19.72 -3.49 0.63
C LEU A 396 20.82 -3.43 1.69
N LEU A 397 21.87 -4.24 1.57
CA LEU A 397 23.03 -4.20 2.46
C LEU A 397 23.75 -2.85 2.40
N HIS A 398 23.94 -2.29 1.20
CA HIS A 398 24.48 -0.95 1.03
C HIS A 398 23.62 0.12 1.73
N THR A 399 22.29 0.02 1.61
CA THR A 399 21.36 0.92 2.31
C THR A 399 21.50 0.79 3.83
N LEU A 400 21.62 -0.43 4.35
CA LEU A 400 21.84 -0.67 5.77
C LEU A 400 23.15 -0.05 6.23
N TRP A 401 24.25 -0.28 5.51
CA TRP A 401 25.56 0.25 5.84
C TRP A 401 25.57 1.78 5.96
N HIS A 402 25.03 2.49 4.96
CA HIS A 402 24.98 3.95 4.96
C HIS A 402 24.10 4.55 6.05
N ARG A 403 23.04 3.85 6.46
CA ARG A 403 22.13 4.31 7.52
C ARG A 403 22.56 3.86 8.92
N ARG A 404 23.45 2.88 9.03
CA ARG A 404 23.89 2.25 10.28
C ARG A 404 24.35 3.25 11.35
N PRO A 405 25.19 4.27 11.06
CA PRO A 405 25.68 5.18 12.10
C PRO A 405 24.56 5.91 12.85
N VAL A 406 23.51 6.29 12.14
CA VAL A 406 22.35 7.00 12.72
C VAL A 406 21.31 6.02 13.28
N ALA A 407 21.13 4.87 12.62
CA ALA A 407 20.00 3.99 12.89
C ALA A 407 20.27 2.85 13.88
N SER A 408 21.50 2.34 13.94
CA SER A 408 21.88 1.21 14.79
C SER A 408 21.79 1.55 16.29
N PRO A 409 22.36 2.66 16.80
CA PRO A 409 22.31 2.97 18.23
C PRO A 409 20.89 3.03 18.83
N PRO A 410 19.92 3.79 18.26
CA PRO A 410 18.56 3.80 18.81
C PRO A 410 17.82 2.47 18.61
N THR A 411 18.15 1.69 17.58
CA THR A 411 17.56 0.36 17.35
C THR A 411 18.05 -0.65 18.38
N ALA A 412 19.35 -0.68 18.68
CA ALA A 412 19.94 -1.52 19.71
C ALA A 412 19.46 -1.13 21.11
N SER A 413 19.33 0.17 21.40
CA SER A 413 18.76 0.66 22.66
C SER A 413 17.31 0.20 22.84
N ALA A 414 16.49 0.34 21.80
CA ALA A 414 15.10 -0.10 21.83
C ALA A 414 14.94 -1.62 21.98
N ALA A 415 15.85 -2.42 21.44
CA ALA A 415 15.86 -3.87 21.66
C ALA A 415 16.04 -4.22 23.14
N ARG A 416 17.02 -3.59 23.82
CA ARG A 416 17.27 -3.80 25.25
C ARG A 416 16.08 -3.38 26.11
N ALA A 417 15.46 -2.25 25.79
CA ALA A 417 14.27 -1.77 26.48
C ALA A 417 13.03 -2.66 26.24
N ALA A 418 12.94 -3.36 25.10
CA ALA A 418 11.83 -4.24 24.80
C ALA A 418 11.91 -5.61 25.50
N VAL A 419 13.13 -6.06 25.84
CA VAL A 419 13.39 -7.32 26.57
C VAL A 419 13.15 -7.18 28.07
N ARG A 420 13.33 -5.99 28.65
CA ARG A 420 13.01 -5.77 30.07
C ARG A 420 11.48 -5.76 30.29
N PRO A 421 10.90 -6.67 31.10
CA PRO A 421 9.52 -6.54 31.52
C PRO A 421 9.34 -5.23 32.30
N ARG A 422 8.17 -4.59 32.17
CA ARG A 422 7.82 -3.32 32.83
C ARG A 422 7.65 -3.42 34.37
N GLY A 423 8.37 -4.32 35.04
CA GLY A 423 8.19 -4.66 36.45
C GLY A 423 9.35 -4.29 37.40
N ALA A 424 10.32 -3.47 36.99
CA ALA A 424 11.51 -3.18 37.82
C ALA A 424 11.75 -1.67 38.05
N HIS A 425 10.70 -0.89 38.23
CA HIS A 425 10.78 0.51 38.69
C HIS A 425 10.00 0.76 40.00
N GLY A 426 9.87 -0.26 40.85
CA GLY A 426 9.25 -0.12 42.17
C GLY A 426 9.71 -1.19 43.14
N ALA A 427 10.99 -1.22 43.49
CA ALA A 427 11.54 -1.86 44.70
C ALA A 427 13.07 -1.74 44.63
N GLY A 428 13.66 -0.79 45.35
CA GLY A 428 15.12 -0.64 45.38
C GLY A 428 15.55 0.72 45.88
N GLY A 429 15.08 1.11 47.06
CA GLY A 429 15.45 2.37 47.67
C GLY A 429 14.98 2.45 49.10
N GLN A 430 15.62 1.67 49.98
CA GLN A 430 15.87 1.97 51.40
C GLN A 430 16.30 0.68 52.12
N ALA A 431 17.61 0.51 52.30
CA ALA A 431 18.21 -0.21 53.44
C ALA A 431 19.74 -0.26 53.26
N TYR A 432 20.44 0.84 53.56
CA TYR A 432 21.77 0.77 54.20
C TYR A 432 22.17 2.15 54.75
N GLN A 433 21.88 2.38 56.02
CA GLN A 433 22.72 3.20 56.90
C GLN A 433 22.83 2.47 58.23
N ARG A 434 23.98 1.82 58.43
CA ARG A 434 24.66 1.69 59.71
C ARG A 434 26.02 2.32 59.54
#